data_AF-A0A6J6QLS3-F1
#
_entry.id   AF-A0A6J6QLS3-F1
#
_cell.length_a   1.000
_cell.length_b   1.000
_cell.length_c   1.000
_cell.angle_alpha   90.00
_cell.angle_beta   90.00
_cell.angle_gamma   90.00
#
_symmetry.space_group_name_H-M   'P 1'
#
loop_
_entity.id
_entity.type
_entity.pdbx_description
1 polymer ?
#
loop_
_entity_poly.entity_id
_entity_poly.type
_entity_poly.pdbx_seq_one_letter_code
_entity_poly.pdbx_strand_id
1 'polypeptide(L)'
;MDPKMDPKMDHSSMPAPSLAPGMATAAPGGGSFLNEKLPADVLALPLFDSTGEAFTLADFAGKYVVITNFLTSCHEICPMTTVNMRDIARALSAVGLASKVAVMEVSVDGERDTAPRLAAYQALFNEKSWIMAGGSTQSLAALWKYFGAPAKKEVFSAADMATLPKDWQTGKSDTYDMMHSDLVIILGPDSTWRWLDLGSPKTSQGDIPAALKAYLTEDGQKNLAAPEEPTWSVGAVLAAITQLTLNPVK
;
A
#
# COMPACT_ATOMS: atom_id res chain seq x y z
N MET A 1 -0.94 -0.87 35.10
CA MET A 1 -1.81 0.18 34.53
C MET A 1 -1.44 0.21 33.06
N ASP A 2 -2.30 -0.33 32.20
CA ASP A 2 -2.06 -0.31 30.75
C ASP A 2 -1.89 1.14 30.29
N PRO A 3 -0.75 1.50 29.66
CA PRO A 3 -0.72 2.71 28.87
C PRO A 3 -1.52 2.39 27.62
N LYS A 4 -2.84 2.59 27.68
CA LYS A 4 -3.64 2.66 26.45
C LYS A 4 -2.96 3.70 25.56
N MET A 5 -2.61 3.31 24.34
CA MET A 5 -2.21 4.25 23.30
C MET A 5 -3.17 5.44 23.32
N ASP A 6 -2.63 6.65 23.11
CA ASP A 6 -3.46 7.84 22.92
C ASP A 6 -4.50 7.50 21.83
N PRO A 7 -5.81 7.66 22.06
CA PRO A 7 -6.86 7.39 21.07
C PRO A 7 -6.70 8.13 19.73
N LYS A 8 -5.69 9.00 19.59
CA LYS A 8 -5.29 9.68 18.36
C LYS A 8 -4.44 8.85 17.39
N MET A 9 -3.87 7.72 17.84
CA MET A 9 -3.05 6.82 17.02
C MET A 9 -3.81 5.53 16.66
N ASP A 10 -5.15 5.57 16.72
CA ASP A 10 -6.02 4.48 16.28
C ASP A 10 -6.15 4.51 14.75
N HIS A 11 -5.28 3.76 14.07
CA HIS A 11 -5.28 3.60 12.61
C HIS A 11 -6.58 2.95 12.09
N SER A 12 -7.27 2.17 12.94
CA SER A 12 -8.50 1.45 12.63
C SER A 12 -9.71 2.37 12.44
N SER A 13 -9.57 3.66 12.79
CA SER A 13 -10.61 4.70 12.65
C SER A 13 -10.46 5.60 11.41
N MET A 14 -9.49 5.33 10.52
CA MET A 14 -9.28 6.17 9.33
C MET A 14 -10.41 6.00 8.30
N PRO A 15 -10.97 7.10 7.76
CA PRO A 15 -12.10 7.05 6.85
C PRO A 15 -11.73 6.37 5.53
N ALA A 16 -12.29 5.18 5.31
CA ALA A 16 -12.12 4.41 4.09
C ALA A 16 -12.89 5.02 2.90
N PRO A 17 -12.54 4.64 1.66
CA PRO A 17 -13.23 5.10 0.46
C PRO A 17 -14.73 4.80 0.53
N SER A 18 -15.56 5.84 0.40
CA SER A 18 -17.02 5.70 0.29
C SER A 18 -17.41 5.52 -1.17
N LEU A 19 -17.77 4.30 -1.55
CA LEU A 19 -18.25 3.98 -2.88
C LEU A 19 -19.75 4.27 -2.98
N ALA A 20 -20.19 4.97 -4.02
CA ALA A 20 -21.62 5.26 -4.18
C ALA A 20 -22.42 3.96 -4.45
N PRO A 21 -23.69 3.87 -4.01
CA PRO A 21 -24.52 2.69 -4.25
C PRO A 21 -24.61 2.33 -5.75
N GLY A 22 -24.38 1.05 -6.07
CA GLY A 22 -24.40 0.55 -7.45
C GLY A 22 -23.11 0.73 -8.23
N MET A 23 -22.08 1.37 -7.67
CA MET A 23 -20.75 1.45 -8.29
C MET A 23 -19.91 0.19 -8.07
N ALA A 24 -20.27 -0.64 -7.10
CA ALA A 24 -19.47 -1.76 -6.63
C ALA A 24 -20.26 -3.07 -6.60
N THR A 25 -19.63 -4.17 -6.99
CA THR A 25 -20.16 -5.53 -6.84
C THR A 25 -19.19 -6.38 -6.05
N ALA A 26 -19.67 -7.17 -5.09
CA ALA A 26 -18.81 -8.00 -4.26
C ALA A 26 -18.00 -8.98 -5.12
N ALA A 27 -16.69 -9.03 -4.89
CA ALA A 27 -15.81 -9.98 -5.57
C ALA A 27 -15.80 -11.30 -4.77
N PRO A 28 -15.95 -12.47 -5.42
CA PRO A 28 -16.01 -13.76 -4.71
C PRO A 28 -14.81 -14.09 -3.82
N GLY A 29 -13.64 -13.51 -4.13
CA GLY A 29 -12.37 -13.74 -3.41
C GLY A 29 -12.02 -12.71 -2.35
N GLY A 30 -12.89 -11.73 -2.08
CA GLY A 30 -12.58 -10.56 -1.25
C GLY A 30 -12.56 -9.26 -2.06
N GLY A 31 -12.88 -8.14 -1.40
CA GLY A 31 -13.03 -6.83 -2.03
C GLY A 31 -14.28 -6.68 -2.90
N SER A 32 -14.26 -5.64 -3.73
CA SER A 32 -15.36 -5.27 -4.63
C SER A 32 -14.83 -4.92 -6.02
N PHE A 33 -15.50 -5.42 -7.05
CA PHE A 33 -15.30 -4.96 -8.42
C PHE A 33 -15.96 -3.60 -8.64
N LEU A 34 -15.28 -2.77 -9.42
CA LEU A 34 -15.64 -1.40 -9.77
C LEU A 34 -15.56 -1.21 -11.29
N ASN A 35 -16.07 -0.09 -11.78
CA ASN A 35 -15.94 0.30 -13.18
C ASN A 35 -15.83 1.83 -13.32
N GLU A 36 -14.87 2.44 -12.64
CA GLU A 36 -14.69 3.88 -12.63
C GLU A 36 -13.48 4.30 -13.45
N LYS A 37 -13.68 5.10 -14.50
CA LYS A 37 -12.58 5.60 -15.32
C LYS A 37 -11.77 6.64 -14.54
N LEU A 38 -10.45 6.46 -14.44
CA LEU A 38 -9.60 7.46 -13.80
C LEU A 38 -9.61 8.78 -14.62
N PRO A 39 -9.71 9.93 -13.96
CA PRO A 39 -9.60 11.22 -14.62
C PRO A 39 -8.15 11.49 -15.06
N ALA A 40 -7.99 12.31 -16.11
CA ALA A 40 -6.70 12.55 -16.74
C ALA A 40 -5.68 13.24 -15.82
N ASP A 41 -6.14 14.06 -14.87
CA ASP A 41 -5.30 14.73 -13.88
C ASP A 41 -4.69 13.74 -12.89
N VAL A 42 -5.45 12.75 -12.42
CA VAL A 42 -4.93 11.64 -11.59
C VAL A 42 -3.94 10.80 -12.38
N LEU A 43 -4.22 10.51 -13.65
CA LEU A 43 -3.32 9.72 -14.50
C LEU A 43 -1.99 10.42 -14.77
N ALA A 44 -1.98 11.75 -14.80
CA ALA A 44 -0.81 12.58 -15.09
C ALA A 44 -0.01 13.00 -13.84
N LEU A 45 -0.39 12.55 -12.64
CA LEU A 45 0.34 12.88 -11.41
C LEU A 45 1.79 12.38 -11.51
N PRO A 46 2.78 13.26 -11.28
CA PRO A 46 4.18 12.86 -11.38
C PRO A 46 4.58 12.04 -10.14
N LEU A 47 5.08 10.85 -10.40
CA LEU A 47 5.64 9.90 -9.44
C LEU A 47 7.08 9.55 -9.85
N PHE A 48 7.79 8.84 -8.98
CA PHE A 48 9.09 8.28 -9.30
C PHE A 48 9.25 6.89 -8.67
N ASP A 49 10.10 6.05 -9.26
CA ASP A 49 10.42 4.74 -8.71
C ASP A 49 11.64 4.77 -7.76
N SER A 50 12.02 3.63 -7.20
CA SER A 50 13.18 3.52 -6.30
C SER A 50 14.54 3.84 -6.96
N THR A 51 14.60 3.93 -8.30
CA THR A 51 15.80 4.38 -9.03
C THR A 51 15.81 5.90 -9.26
N GLY A 52 14.67 6.56 -9.02
CA GLY A 52 14.45 7.97 -9.31
C GLY A 52 13.95 8.23 -10.73
N GLU A 53 13.59 7.18 -11.48
CA GLU A 53 12.98 7.31 -12.80
C GLU A 53 11.56 7.86 -12.63
N ALA A 54 11.28 8.98 -13.30
CA ALA A 54 9.98 9.63 -13.25
C ALA A 54 8.97 8.88 -14.13
N PHE A 55 7.76 8.72 -13.62
CA PHE A 55 6.65 8.13 -14.37
C PHE A 55 5.31 8.69 -13.90
N THR A 56 4.26 8.31 -14.61
CA THR A 56 2.87 8.58 -14.31
C THR A 56 2.04 7.31 -14.44
N LEU A 57 0.81 7.28 -13.89
CA LEU A 57 -0.07 6.12 -14.07
C LEU A 57 -0.48 5.92 -15.55
N ALA A 58 -0.44 6.98 -16.37
CA ALA A 58 -0.69 6.89 -17.81
C ALA A 58 0.34 5.99 -18.55
N ASP A 59 1.57 5.90 -18.05
CA ASP A 59 2.63 5.09 -18.66
C ASP A 59 2.37 3.58 -18.57
N PHE A 60 1.41 3.17 -17.73
CA PHE A 60 0.99 1.78 -17.57
C PHE A 60 -0.25 1.41 -18.41
N ALA A 61 -0.71 2.29 -19.31
CA ALA A 61 -1.77 1.96 -20.25
C ALA A 61 -1.45 0.66 -21.02
N GLY A 62 -2.46 -0.18 -21.20
CA GLY A 62 -2.34 -1.52 -21.77
C GLY A 62 -1.97 -2.63 -20.77
N LYS A 63 -1.71 -2.31 -19.50
CA LYS A 63 -1.44 -3.28 -18.43
C LYS A 63 -2.48 -3.17 -17.31
N TYR A 64 -2.71 -4.28 -16.61
CA TYR A 64 -3.31 -4.18 -15.29
C TYR A 64 -2.28 -3.63 -14.30
N VAL A 65 -2.74 -2.86 -13.31
CA VAL A 65 -1.85 -2.30 -12.29
C VAL A 65 -2.43 -2.59 -10.91
N VAL A 66 -1.70 -3.36 -10.10
CA VAL A 66 -2.01 -3.57 -8.68
C VAL A 66 -1.30 -2.47 -7.89
N ILE A 67 -2.05 -1.69 -7.11
CA ILE A 67 -1.52 -0.56 -6.33
C ILE A 67 -1.98 -0.69 -4.88
N THR A 68 -1.08 -0.43 -3.94
CA THR A 68 -1.41 -0.24 -2.51
C THR A 68 -0.65 0.98 -1.98
N ASN A 69 -1.16 1.59 -0.91
CA ASN A 69 -0.48 2.64 -0.17
C ASN A 69 0.43 2.06 0.92
N PHE A 70 1.52 2.76 1.21
CA PHE A 70 2.42 2.42 2.30
C PHE A 70 3.27 3.62 2.72
N LEU A 71 4.07 3.46 3.76
CA LEU A 71 5.24 4.30 4.02
C LEU A 71 6.36 3.47 4.63
N THR A 72 7.61 3.84 4.37
CA THR A 72 8.74 3.04 4.89
C THR A 72 8.98 3.24 6.39
N SER A 73 8.47 4.31 7.01
CA SER A 73 8.59 4.56 8.47
C SER A 73 7.44 3.97 9.30
N CYS A 74 6.57 3.15 8.71
CA CYS A 74 5.46 2.55 9.45
C CYS A 74 5.98 1.43 10.36
N HIS A 75 5.65 1.54 11.65
CA HIS A 75 6.01 0.59 12.69
C HIS A 75 4.98 -0.54 12.87
N GLU A 76 4.04 -0.67 11.94
CA GLU A 76 2.89 -1.55 12.07
C GLU A 76 2.69 -2.41 10.81
N ILE A 77 1.76 -2.04 9.93
CA ILE A 77 1.29 -2.95 8.89
C ILE A 77 2.07 -2.93 7.57
N CYS A 78 2.75 -1.84 7.24
CA CYS A 78 3.43 -1.71 5.93
C CYS A 78 4.46 -2.81 5.63
N PRO A 79 5.25 -3.33 6.60
CA PRO A 79 6.15 -4.46 6.32
C PRO A 79 5.42 -5.70 5.79
N MET A 80 4.19 -5.95 6.22
CA MET A 80 3.34 -7.05 5.74
C MET A 80 2.73 -6.76 4.37
N THR A 81 2.33 -5.50 4.13
CA THR A 81 1.91 -5.03 2.80
C THR A 81 3.00 -5.33 1.77
N THR A 82 4.25 -4.96 2.06
CA THR A 82 5.39 -5.20 1.17
C THR A 82 5.69 -6.68 0.93
N VAL A 83 5.51 -7.55 1.94
CA VAL A 83 5.57 -9.00 1.73
C VAL A 83 4.50 -9.48 0.75
N ASN A 84 3.26 -9.03 0.92
CA ASN A 84 2.17 -9.40 0.02
C ASN A 84 2.43 -8.94 -1.42
N MET A 85 2.89 -7.71 -1.61
CA MET A 85 3.13 -7.17 -2.96
C MET A 85 4.29 -7.86 -3.67
N ARG A 86 5.37 -8.20 -2.95
CA ARG A 86 6.42 -9.10 -3.45
C ARG A 86 5.84 -10.44 -3.90
N ASP A 87 5.02 -11.07 -3.07
CA ASP A 87 4.51 -12.41 -3.33
C ASP A 87 3.48 -12.42 -4.49
N ILE A 88 2.68 -11.35 -4.62
CA ILE A 88 1.82 -11.12 -5.80
C ILE A 88 2.67 -11.03 -7.06
N ALA A 89 3.73 -10.21 -7.06
CA ALA A 89 4.63 -10.06 -8.22
C ALA A 89 5.31 -11.39 -8.60
N ARG A 90 5.80 -12.15 -7.61
CA ARG A 90 6.35 -13.49 -7.82
C ARG A 90 5.35 -14.44 -8.46
N ALA A 91 4.14 -14.52 -7.91
CA ALA A 91 3.10 -15.41 -8.40
C ALA A 91 2.71 -15.08 -9.85
N LEU A 92 2.53 -13.80 -10.17
CA LEU A 92 2.24 -13.33 -11.53
C LEU A 92 3.39 -13.64 -12.50
N SER A 93 4.64 -13.48 -12.07
CA SER A 93 5.80 -13.85 -12.88
C SER A 93 5.86 -15.36 -13.14
N ALA A 94 5.60 -16.19 -12.13
CA ALA A 94 5.62 -17.64 -12.26
C ALA A 94 4.61 -18.18 -13.28
N VAL A 95 3.50 -17.46 -13.51
CA VAL A 95 2.48 -17.81 -14.51
C VAL A 95 2.61 -17.01 -15.83
N GLY A 96 3.71 -16.29 -16.03
CA GLY A 96 3.99 -15.58 -17.29
C GLY A 96 3.17 -14.29 -17.50
N LEU A 97 2.66 -13.68 -16.44
CA LEU A 97 1.86 -12.46 -16.50
C LEU A 97 2.62 -11.17 -16.14
N ALA A 98 3.92 -11.24 -15.83
CA ALA A 98 4.74 -10.09 -15.45
C ALA A 98 4.79 -8.96 -16.51
N SER A 99 4.58 -9.26 -17.79
CA SER A 99 4.52 -8.24 -18.85
C SER A 99 3.14 -7.58 -18.99
N LYS A 100 2.09 -8.20 -18.44
CA LYS A 100 0.69 -7.76 -18.54
C LYS A 100 0.17 -7.10 -17.27
N VAL A 101 0.83 -7.35 -16.14
CA VAL A 101 0.43 -6.84 -14.82
C VAL A 101 1.63 -6.18 -14.17
N ALA A 102 1.50 -4.89 -13.85
CA ALA A 102 2.42 -4.17 -12.99
C ALA A 102 1.95 -4.26 -11.54
N VAL A 103 2.89 -4.42 -10.61
CA VAL A 103 2.63 -4.46 -9.17
C VAL A 103 3.44 -3.33 -8.55
N MET A 104 2.78 -2.43 -7.83
CA MET A 104 3.45 -1.29 -7.22
C MET A 104 2.88 -0.91 -5.86
N GLU A 105 3.76 -0.45 -4.98
CA GLU A 105 3.38 0.23 -3.73
C GLU A 105 3.74 1.69 -3.89
N VAL A 106 2.80 2.59 -3.60
CA VAL A 106 3.01 4.03 -3.72
C VAL A 106 3.01 4.65 -2.33
N SER A 107 4.00 5.47 -2.02
CA SER A 107 4.13 6.05 -0.69
C SER A 107 3.02 7.07 -0.39
N VAL A 108 2.69 7.26 0.89
CA VAL A 108 1.90 8.41 1.37
C VAL A 108 2.77 9.55 1.90
N ASP A 109 4.07 9.34 2.08
CA ASP A 109 5.00 10.24 2.77
C ASP A 109 6.04 10.84 1.81
N GLY A 110 5.65 11.94 1.17
CA GLY A 110 6.52 12.65 0.23
C GLY A 110 7.71 13.38 0.86
N GLU A 111 7.80 13.47 2.20
CA GLU A 111 8.91 14.12 2.89
C GLU A 111 10.04 13.12 3.22
N ARG A 112 9.70 11.91 3.67
CA ARG A 112 10.69 10.88 4.03
C ARG A 112 11.02 9.93 2.87
N ASP A 113 10.02 9.47 2.11
CA ASP A 113 10.17 8.38 1.13
C ASP A 113 10.74 8.85 -0.22
N THR A 114 12.01 9.26 -0.17
CA THR A 114 12.84 9.57 -1.34
C THR A 114 13.27 8.29 -2.08
N ALA A 115 13.63 8.41 -3.36
CA ALA A 115 14.09 7.26 -4.16
C ALA A 115 15.22 6.44 -3.48
N PRO A 116 16.27 7.04 -2.89
CA PRO A 116 17.29 6.28 -2.15
C PRO A 116 16.74 5.53 -0.93
N ARG A 117 15.76 6.09 -0.22
CA ARG A 117 15.11 5.43 0.92
C ARG A 117 14.23 4.27 0.46
N LEU A 118 13.46 4.46 -0.61
CA LEU A 118 12.68 3.40 -1.25
C LEU A 118 13.58 2.23 -1.70
N ALA A 119 14.72 2.54 -2.35
CA ALA A 119 15.68 1.52 -2.77
C ALA A 119 16.28 0.76 -1.58
N ALA A 120 16.61 1.46 -0.49
CA ALA A 120 17.13 0.85 0.72
C ALA A 120 16.09 -0.04 1.41
N TYR A 121 14.83 0.39 1.46
CA TYR A 121 13.74 -0.40 2.04
C TYR A 121 13.46 -1.65 1.20
N GLN A 122 13.40 -1.51 -0.12
CA GLN A 122 13.22 -2.63 -1.05
C GLN A 122 14.32 -3.70 -0.86
N ALA A 123 15.56 -3.27 -0.64
CA ALA A 123 16.69 -4.18 -0.43
C ALA A 123 16.53 -5.09 0.80
N LEU A 124 15.77 -4.69 1.83
CA LEU A 124 15.52 -5.52 3.02
C LEU A 124 14.78 -6.82 2.69
N PHE A 125 14.05 -6.85 1.57
CA PHE A 125 13.29 -8.01 1.10
C PHE A 125 14.08 -8.90 0.13
N ASN A 126 15.32 -8.52 -0.22
CA ASN A 126 16.20 -9.22 -1.15
C ASN A 126 15.58 -9.48 -2.54
N GLU A 127 14.73 -8.57 -3.02
CA GLU A 127 14.07 -8.71 -4.31
C GLU A 127 13.61 -7.36 -4.87
N LYS A 128 13.44 -7.30 -6.20
CA LYS A 128 13.01 -6.11 -6.96
C LYS A 128 11.92 -6.43 -7.98
N SER A 129 11.06 -7.40 -7.69
CA SER A 129 10.04 -7.90 -8.62
C SER A 129 8.81 -6.99 -8.74
N TRP A 130 8.66 -6.01 -7.84
CA TRP A 130 7.61 -5.00 -7.86
C TRP A 130 8.21 -3.58 -7.79
N ILE A 131 7.38 -2.59 -8.09
CA ILE A 131 7.79 -1.18 -8.11
C ILE A 131 7.50 -0.57 -6.72
N MET A 132 8.50 0.08 -6.14
CA MET A 132 8.30 0.97 -5.00
C MET A 132 8.33 2.40 -5.50
N ALA A 133 7.26 3.15 -5.24
CA ALA A 133 7.07 4.46 -5.83
C ALA A 133 6.86 5.54 -4.77
N GLY A 134 7.38 6.72 -5.06
CA GLY A 134 7.19 7.94 -4.29
C GLY A 134 6.67 9.07 -5.17
N GLY A 135 6.51 10.24 -4.57
CA GLY A 135 6.06 11.45 -5.24
C GLY A 135 6.20 12.67 -4.33
N SER A 136 5.94 13.85 -4.87
CA SER A 136 5.83 15.05 -4.03
C SER A 136 4.65 14.93 -3.07
N THR A 137 4.70 15.62 -1.92
CA THR A 137 3.56 15.68 -0.98
C THR A 137 2.25 16.07 -1.67
N GLN A 138 2.31 16.96 -2.67
CA GLN A 138 1.15 17.37 -3.45
C GLN A 138 0.63 16.25 -4.37
N SER A 139 1.53 15.56 -5.08
CA SER A 139 1.17 14.44 -5.96
C SER A 139 0.51 13.31 -5.17
N LEU A 140 1.13 12.91 -4.05
CA LEU A 140 0.63 11.82 -3.21
C LEU A 140 -0.69 12.19 -2.53
N ALA A 141 -0.83 13.42 -2.04
CA ALA A 141 -2.09 13.89 -1.47
C ALA A 141 -3.24 13.88 -2.51
N ALA A 142 -2.97 14.27 -3.75
CA ALA A 142 -3.97 14.23 -4.82
C ALA A 142 -4.35 12.78 -5.18
N LEU A 143 -3.35 11.90 -5.33
CA LEU A 143 -3.53 10.49 -5.66
C LEU A 143 -4.40 9.78 -4.61
N TRP A 144 -4.01 9.88 -3.34
CA TRP A 144 -4.68 9.14 -2.28
C TRP A 144 -6.02 9.74 -1.89
N LYS A 145 -6.21 11.05 -2.09
CA LYS A 145 -7.55 11.65 -2.01
C LYS A 145 -8.49 11.05 -3.05
N TYR A 146 -8.03 10.84 -4.29
CA TYR A 146 -8.86 10.26 -5.35
C TYR A 146 -9.30 8.82 -5.00
N PHE A 147 -8.36 7.98 -4.55
CA PHE A 147 -8.68 6.62 -4.14
C PHE A 147 -9.36 6.51 -2.77
N GLY A 148 -9.67 7.64 -2.11
CA GLY A 148 -10.41 7.66 -0.85
C GLY A 148 -9.60 7.26 0.39
N ALA A 149 -8.26 7.36 0.34
CA ALA A 149 -7.37 7.10 1.47
C ALA A 149 -6.44 8.31 1.76
N PRO A 150 -6.98 9.54 1.93
CA PRO A 150 -6.14 10.72 2.17
C PRO A 150 -5.27 10.54 3.42
N ALA A 151 -3.97 10.84 3.29
CA ALA A 151 -3.04 10.76 4.40
C ALA A 151 -3.00 12.06 5.22
N LYS A 152 -2.98 11.95 6.54
CA LYS A 152 -2.89 13.06 7.49
C LYS A 152 -1.62 12.93 8.32
N LYS A 153 -0.80 13.98 8.30
CA LYS A 153 0.38 14.08 9.17
C LYS A 153 -0.06 14.23 10.63
N GLU A 154 0.39 13.33 11.49
CA GLU A 154 0.19 13.39 12.94
C GLU A 154 1.56 13.50 13.62
N VAL A 155 1.80 14.61 14.32
CA VAL A 155 3.09 14.87 14.97
C VAL A 155 3.15 14.13 16.30
N PHE A 156 4.22 13.38 16.50
CA PHE A 156 4.44 12.64 17.73
C PHE A 156 4.72 13.55 18.91
N SER A 157 4.13 13.21 20.06
CA SER A 157 4.46 13.85 21.33
C SER A 157 5.86 13.43 21.80
N ALA A 158 6.39 14.15 22.80
CA ALA A 158 7.64 13.75 23.43
C ALA A 158 7.58 12.36 24.08
N ALA A 159 6.38 11.95 24.54
CA ALA A 159 6.17 10.62 25.10
C ALA A 159 6.23 9.55 24.01
N ASP A 160 5.59 9.78 22.87
CA ASP A 160 5.62 8.85 21.73
C ASP A 160 7.04 8.67 21.20
N MET A 161 7.79 9.76 21.01
CA MET A 161 9.18 9.70 20.53
C MET A 161 10.14 8.96 21.48
N ALA A 162 9.76 8.81 22.76
CA ALA A 162 10.52 8.10 23.77
C ALA A 162 10.24 6.58 23.77
N THR A 163 9.06 6.16 23.33
CA THR A 163 8.63 4.75 23.33
C THR A 163 8.68 4.10 21.96
N LEU A 164 8.49 4.87 20.89
CA LEU A 164 8.50 4.35 19.53
C LEU A 164 9.90 3.87 19.11
N PRO A 165 9.97 2.80 18.28
CA PRO A 165 11.21 2.36 17.67
C PRO A 165 11.93 3.52 16.95
N LYS A 166 13.26 3.43 16.89
CA LYS A 166 14.04 4.36 16.08
C LYS A 166 13.95 3.96 14.61
N ASP A 167 13.90 4.95 13.74
CA ASP A 167 13.85 4.79 12.28
C ASP A 167 14.86 3.74 11.81
N TRP A 168 14.37 2.75 11.06
CA TRP A 168 15.15 1.58 10.64
C TRP A 168 16.38 1.93 9.79
N GLN A 169 16.38 3.09 9.13
CA GLN A 169 17.46 3.52 8.24
C GLN A 169 18.47 4.43 8.94
N THR A 170 17.99 5.39 9.72
CA THR A 170 18.80 6.47 10.30
C THR A 170 19.12 6.29 11.78
N GLY A 171 18.39 5.42 12.49
CA GLY A 171 18.52 5.21 13.93
C GLY A 171 18.05 6.40 14.78
N LYS A 172 17.37 7.39 14.20
CA LYS A 172 16.83 8.56 14.91
C LYS A 172 15.36 8.33 15.28
N SER A 173 14.84 9.10 16.26
CA SER A 173 13.40 9.12 16.49
C SER A 173 12.69 9.70 15.28
N ASP A 174 11.66 9.02 14.81
CA ASP A 174 10.65 9.66 13.97
C ASP A 174 9.92 10.74 14.76
N THR A 175 9.47 11.78 14.07
CA THR A 175 8.78 12.93 14.68
C THR A 175 7.29 13.00 14.32
N TYR A 176 6.85 12.17 13.38
CA TYR A 176 5.46 12.12 12.93
C TYR A 176 5.13 10.79 12.26
N ASP A 177 3.84 10.53 12.14
CA ASP A 177 3.28 9.51 11.23
C ASP A 177 2.40 10.14 10.15
N MET A 178 2.11 9.37 9.12
CA MET A 178 1.13 9.68 8.08
C MET A 178 -0.06 8.74 8.24
N MET A 179 -1.07 9.17 8.99
CA MET A 179 -2.30 8.39 9.22
C MET A 179 -3.10 8.27 7.91
N HIS A 180 -3.47 7.05 7.51
CA HIS A 180 -4.29 6.78 6.32
C HIS A 180 -5.08 5.49 6.50
N SER A 181 -6.12 5.29 5.68
CA SER A 181 -6.77 3.98 5.53
C SER A 181 -5.94 3.08 4.64
N ASP A 182 -6.02 1.77 4.85
CA ASP A 182 -5.29 0.79 4.07
C ASP A 182 -6.15 0.20 2.96
N LEU A 183 -5.58 0.16 1.76
CA LEU A 183 -6.28 -0.36 0.60
C LEU A 183 -5.34 -1.04 -0.38
N VAL A 184 -5.91 -1.90 -1.20
CA VAL A 184 -5.29 -2.39 -2.42
C VAL A 184 -6.30 -2.29 -3.56
N ILE A 185 -5.83 -1.79 -4.70
CA ILE A 185 -6.66 -1.56 -5.88
C ILE A 185 -6.07 -2.25 -7.11
N ILE A 186 -6.93 -2.50 -8.09
CA ILE A 186 -6.53 -2.93 -9.43
C ILE A 186 -7.07 -1.94 -10.45
N LEU A 187 -6.17 -1.39 -11.26
CA LEU A 187 -6.49 -0.67 -12.48
C LEU A 187 -6.46 -1.62 -13.68
N GLY A 188 -7.37 -1.42 -14.63
CA GLY A 188 -7.43 -2.10 -15.90
C GLY A 188 -6.49 -1.50 -16.96
N PRO A 189 -6.27 -2.20 -18.09
CA PRO A 189 -5.41 -1.74 -19.18
C PRO A 189 -5.89 -0.46 -19.85
N ASP A 190 -7.14 -0.10 -19.66
CA ASP A 190 -7.74 1.15 -20.11
C ASP A 190 -7.71 2.24 -19.03
N SER A 191 -6.96 2.09 -17.94
CA SER A 191 -6.94 3.06 -16.83
C SER A 191 -8.29 3.22 -16.12
N THR A 192 -9.10 2.16 -16.09
CA THR A 192 -10.32 2.10 -15.28
C THR A 192 -10.01 1.44 -13.94
N TRP A 193 -10.52 1.95 -12.83
CA TRP A 193 -10.48 1.32 -11.52
C TRP A 193 -11.44 0.13 -11.50
N ARG A 194 -10.90 -1.08 -11.36
CA ARG A 194 -11.63 -2.34 -11.56
C ARG A 194 -11.88 -3.11 -10.28
N TRP A 195 -11.08 -2.91 -9.24
CA TRP A 195 -11.23 -3.62 -7.98
C TRP A 195 -10.62 -2.83 -6.82
N LEU A 196 -11.23 -2.95 -5.65
CA LEU A 196 -10.79 -2.39 -4.38
C LEU A 196 -10.99 -3.43 -3.27
N ASP A 197 -10.01 -3.55 -2.39
CA ASP A 197 -10.17 -4.20 -1.09
C ASP A 197 -9.53 -3.34 0.00
N LEU A 198 -9.98 -3.54 1.24
CA LEU A 198 -9.70 -2.64 2.36
C LEU A 198 -9.10 -3.39 3.54
N GLY A 199 -8.36 -2.63 4.34
CA GLY A 199 -7.88 -3.04 5.66
C GLY A 199 -6.52 -3.74 5.65
N SER A 200 -6.28 -4.56 6.67
CA SER A 200 -4.92 -5.02 6.99
C SER A 200 -4.42 -6.09 6.03
N PRO A 201 -3.12 -6.07 5.67
CA PRO A 201 -2.51 -7.11 4.85
C PRO A 201 -2.42 -8.44 5.61
N LYS A 202 -3.15 -9.45 5.16
CA LYS A 202 -2.99 -10.82 5.66
C LYS A 202 -1.87 -11.53 4.90
N THR A 203 -0.73 -11.69 5.55
CA THR A 203 0.42 -12.40 4.94
C THR A 203 0.17 -13.90 4.87
N SER A 204 0.72 -14.53 3.83
CA SER A 204 0.54 -15.98 3.61
C SER A 204 1.40 -16.85 4.55
N GLN A 205 2.52 -16.30 5.04
CA GLN A 205 3.52 -17.04 5.83
C GLN A 205 3.79 -16.41 7.21
N GLY A 206 3.22 -15.23 7.52
CA GLY A 206 3.42 -14.57 8.82
C GLY A 206 4.85 -14.06 9.07
N ASP A 207 5.66 -13.90 8.02
CA ASP A 207 7.08 -13.53 8.16
C ASP A 207 7.45 -12.29 7.36
N ILE A 208 8.31 -11.46 7.93
CA ILE A 208 8.84 -10.21 7.38
C ILE A 208 10.36 -10.14 7.64
N PRO A 209 11.13 -9.33 6.90
CA PRO A 209 12.57 -9.19 7.16
C PRO A 209 12.88 -8.92 8.63
N ALA A 210 13.91 -9.59 9.18
CA ALA A 210 14.23 -9.51 10.61
C ALA A 210 14.47 -8.07 11.11
N ALA A 211 15.06 -7.22 10.27
CA ALA A 211 15.23 -5.79 10.57
C ALA A 211 13.89 -5.07 10.77
N LEU A 212 12.90 -5.35 9.92
CA LEU A 212 11.56 -4.78 10.03
C LEU A 212 10.78 -5.41 11.18
N LYS A 213 10.97 -6.70 11.45
CA LYS A 213 10.39 -7.35 12.64
C LYS A 213 10.87 -6.70 13.94
N ALA A 214 12.14 -6.31 14.02
CA ALA A 214 12.67 -5.59 15.19
C ALA A 214 12.20 -4.13 15.25
N TYR A 215 11.70 -3.58 14.13
CA TYR A 215 11.20 -2.21 14.00
C TYR A 215 9.71 -2.08 14.32
N LEU A 216 8.96 -3.18 14.44
CA LEU A 216 7.54 -3.14 14.77
C LEU A 216 7.28 -2.69 16.22
N THR A 217 6.22 -1.92 16.44
CA THR A 217 5.62 -1.74 17.77
C THR A 217 4.96 -3.04 18.26
N GLU A 218 4.49 -3.04 19.51
CA GLU A 218 3.68 -4.15 20.03
C GLU A 218 2.42 -4.40 19.18
N ASP A 219 1.76 -3.35 18.69
CA ASP A 219 0.58 -3.49 17.84
C ASP A 219 0.95 -3.99 16.45
N GLY A 220 2.12 -3.58 15.91
CA GLY A 220 2.68 -4.18 14.71
C GLY A 220 2.92 -5.69 14.84
N GLN A 221 3.46 -6.13 15.98
CA GLN A 221 3.65 -7.56 16.25
C GLN A 221 2.33 -8.32 16.39
N LYS A 222 1.30 -7.70 17.01
CA LYS A 222 -0.04 -8.28 17.09
C LYS A 222 -0.65 -8.43 15.70
N ASN A 223 -0.60 -7.39 14.88
CA ASN A 223 -1.09 -7.40 13.51
C ASN A 223 -0.34 -8.44 12.64
N LEU A 224 0.96 -8.64 12.87
CA LEU A 224 1.73 -9.71 12.21
C LEU A 224 1.25 -11.11 12.57
N ALA A 225 0.84 -11.34 13.82
CA ALA A 225 0.33 -12.63 14.27
C ALA A 225 -1.14 -12.86 13.90
N ALA A 226 -1.96 -11.82 14.01
CA ALA A 226 -3.40 -11.82 13.79
C ALA A 226 -3.83 -10.43 13.28
N PRO A 227 -3.89 -10.22 11.96
CA PRO A 227 -4.21 -8.91 11.40
C PRO A 227 -5.64 -8.49 11.74
N GLU A 228 -5.82 -7.20 12.03
CA GLU A 228 -7.13 -6.60 12.30
C GLU A 228 -8.04 -6.65 11.07
N GLU A 229 -9.31 -6.98 11.27
CA GLU A 229 -10.32 -7.03 10.21
C GLU A 229 -10.90 -5.63 9.92
N PRO A 230 -11.26 -5.32 8.66
CA PRO A 230 -11.21 -6.20 7.48
C PRO A 230 -9.77 -6.47 7.01
N THR A 231 -9.57 -7.59 6.32
CA THR A 231 -8.26 -7.98 5.77
C THR A 231 -8.32 -8.27 4.27
N TRP A 232 -7.23 -7.99 3.56
CA TRP A 232 -7.01 -8.42 2.18
C TRP A 232 -5.83 -9.40 2.11
N SER A 233 -5.77 -10.22 1.06
CA SER A 233 -4.72 -11.25 0.90
C SER A 233 -4.18 -11.34 -0.52
N VAL A 234 -3.00 -11.94 -0.67
CA VAL A 234 -2.42 -12.30 -1.97
C VAL A 234 -3.42 -13.11 -2.81
N GLY A 235 -4.14 -14.05 -2.18
CA GLY A 235 -5.14 -14.87 -2.86
C GLY A 235 -6.30 -14.07 -3.44
N ALA A 236 -6.79 -13.07 -2.68
CA ALA A 236 -7.88 -12.18 -3.12
C ALA A 236 -7.46 -11.38 -4.37
N VAL A 237 -6.25 -10.78 -4.34
CA VAL A 237 -5.71 -10.01 -5.46
C VAL A 237 -5.52 -10.88 -6.71
N LEU A 238 -4.93 -12.07 -6.56
CA LEU A 238 -4.71 -12.99 -7.68
C LEU A 238 -6.03 -13.51 -8.26
N ALA A 239 -7.04 -13.78 -7.42
CA ALA A 239 -8.37 -14.16 -7.86
C ALA A 239 -9.04 -13.03 -8.66
N ALA A 240 -8.94 -11.77 -8.18
CA ALA A 240 -9.46 -10.60 -8.88
C ALA A 240 -8.78 -10.39 -10.24
N ILE A 241 -7.45 -10.47 -10.32
CA ILE A 241 -6.70 -10.39 -11.58
C ILE A 241 -7.12 -11.52 -12.54
N THR A 242 -7.23 -12.76 -12.04
CA THR A 242 -7.65 -13.90 -12.86
C THR A 242 -9.05 -13.68 -13.43
N GLN A 243 -9.98 -13.21 -12.62
CA GLN A 243 -11.34 -12.93 -13.08
C GLN A 243 -11.37 -11.78 -14.11
N LEU A 244 -10.63 -10.69 -13.86
CA LEU A 244 -10.56 -9.55 -14.77
C LEU A 244 -9.91 -9.89 -16.12
N THR A 245 -8.94 -10.81 -16.13
CA THR A 245 -8.23 -11.23 -17.35
C THR A 245 -9.01 -12.27 -18.16
N LEU A 246 -9.75 -13.17 -17.51
CA LEU A 246 -10.59 -14.18 -18.18
C LEU A 246 -11.95 -13.64 -18.63
N ASN A 247 -12.54 -12.76 -17.83
CA ASN A 247 -13.86 -12.18 -18.04
C ASN A 247 -13.76 -10.65 -17.92
N PRO A 248 -13.29 -9.94 -18.97
CA PRO A 248 -13.27 -8.50 -18.95
C PRO A 248 -14.71 -8.00 -18.77
N VAL A 249 -15.04 -7.51 -17.57
CA VAL A 249 -16.33 -6.86 -17.30
C VAL A 249 -16.44 -5.70 -18.28
N LYS A 250 -17.41 -5.76 -19.19
CA LYS A 250 -17.65 -4.71 -20.19
C LYS A 250 -18.17 -3.45 -19.53
#